data_AF-A0A820KWF4-F1
#
_entry.id   AF-A0A820KWF4-F1
#
_cell.length_a   1.000
_cell.length_b   1.000
_cell.length_c   1.000
_cell.angle_alpha   90.00
_cell.angle_beta   90.00
_cell.angle_gamma   90.00
#
_symmetry.space_group_name_H-M   'P 1'
#
loop_
_entity.id
_entity.type
_entity.pdbx_description
1 polymer ?
#
loop_
_entity_poly.entity_id
_entity_poly.type
_entity_poly.pdbx_seq_one_letter_code
_entity_poly.pdbx_strand_id
1 'polypeptide(L)'
;PGLDEIVRKIRNRNLFFSTDIEKSIQEADLIFISVHTPTKSYGFGTGRAADLRYVEEAARQIAHISKTDKIVVEKSTVPVKACESIKTILKTNKHRGVNYQVLSNPEFLAEGSAIHDLLAPDRVLIGGDETVEGSLAIKKLSWIYEHWVPKEKILTTNTWSSELSKLVANAFLAQRISSINTISAVCE
;
A
#
# COMPACT_ATOMS: atom_id res chain seq x y z
N PRO A 1 -2.56 14.31 -14.91
CA PRO A 1 -3.42 14.46 -16.11
C PRO A 1 -4.38 13.26 -16.23
N GLY A 2 -5.63 13.45 -16.69
CA GLY A 2 -6.60 12.37 -16.95
C GLY A 2 -7.44 11.87 -15.75
N LEU A 3 -7.13 12.29 -14.52
CA LEU A 3 -7.85 11.84 -13.32
C LEU A 3 -9.32 12.31 -13.29
N ASP A 4 -9.57 13.59 -13.57
CA ASP A 4 -10.91 14.19 -13.48
C ASP A 4 -11.90 13.50 -14.44
N GLU A 5 -11.46 13.18 -15.66
CA GLU A 5 -12.28 12.49 -16.65
C GLU A 5 -12.69 11.09 -16.19
N ILE A 6 -11.73 10.30 -15.68
CA ILE A 6 -11.99 8.96 -15.16
C ILE A 6 -12.96 9.04 -13.98
N VAL A 7 -12.69 9.90 -13.00
CA VAL A 7 -13.52 10.04 -11.80
C VAL A 7 -14.95 10.42 -12.16
N ARG A 8 -15.16 11.41 -13.03
CA ARG A 8 -16.51 11.83 -13.45
C ARG A 8 -17.30 10.70 -14.12
N LYS A 9 -16.64 9.82 -14.87
CA LYS A 9 -17.29 8.73 -15.61
C LYS A 9 -17.83 7.60 -14.71
N ILE A 10 -17.18 7.35 -13.57
CA ILE A 10 -17.47 6.19 -12.70
C ILE A 10 -17.95 6.55 -11.29
N ARG A 11 -17.83 7.82 -10.89
CA ARG A 11 -18.34 8.31 -9.60
C ARG A 11 -19.83 8.04 -9.50
N ASN A 12 -20.25 7.59 -8.32
CA ASN A 12 -21.62 7.18 -7.99
C ASN A 12 -22.16 5.96 -8.77
N ARG A 13 -21.30 5.25 -9.52
CA ARG A 13 -21.64 3.97 -10.18
C ARG A 13 -20.99 2.80 -9.44
N ASN A 14 -19.68 2.85 -9.35
CA ASN A 14 -18.86 1.88 -8.60
C ASN A 14 -17.65 2.53 -7.91
N LEU A 15 -17.53 3.87 -7.99
CA LEU A 15 -16.60 4.67 -7.20
C LEU A 15 -17.40 5.63 -6.32
N PHE A 16 -17.18 5.59 -5.01
CA PHE A 16 -17.85 6.44 -4.04
C PHE A 16 -16.84 7.11 -3.12
N PHE A 17 -17.15 8.33 -2.71
CA PHE A 17 -16.38 9.07 -1.70
C PHE A 17 -17.31 9.31 -0.51
N SER A 18 -16.87 8.94 0.68
CA SER A 18 -17.65 9.04 1.90
C SER A 18 -16.75 9.38 3.08
N THR A 19 -17.32 10.02 4.09
CA THR A 19 -16.72 10.19 5.42
C THR A 19 -17.24 9.17 6.42
N ASP A 20 -18.21 8.33 6.03
CA ASP A 20 -18.72 7.21 6.83
C ASP A 20 -17.77 6.01 6.75
N ILE A 21 -16.72 6.08 7.57
CA ILE A 21 -15.66 5.07 7.65
C ILE A 21 -16.23 3.76 8.21
N GLU A 22 -17.12 3.83 9.19
CA GLU A 22 -17.64 2.64 9.88
C GLU A 22 -18.41 1.74 8.92
N LYS A 23 -19.37 2.30 8.20
CA LYS A 23 -20.12 1.56 7.19
C LYS A 23 -19.20 0.96 6.13
N SER A 24 -18.24 1.75 5.64
CA SER A 24 -17.30 1.33 4.59
C SER A 24 -16.45 0.13 5.03
N ILE A 25 -15.97 0.10 6.29
CA ILE A 25 -15.20 -1.01 6.84
C ILE A 25 -16.09 -2.26 7.03
N GLN A 26 -17.32 -2.09 7.50
CA GLN A 26 -18.23 -3.23 7.71
C GLN A 26 -18.54 -3.95 6.39
N GLU A 27 -18.79 -3.19 5.32
CA GLU A 27 -19.19 -3.71 4.00
C GLU A 27 -18.03 -4.24 3.16
N ALA A 28 -16.79 -3.76 3.37
CA ALA A 28 -15.65 -4.11 2.52
C ALA A 28 -15.15 -5.56 2.71
N ASP A 29 -14.77 -6.24 1.64
CA ASP A 29 -14.00 -7.51 1.73
C ASP A 29 -12.48 -7.25 1.78
N LEU A 30 -12.05 -6.17 1.13
CA LEU A 30 -10.65 -5.75 1.00
C LEU A 30 -10.55 -4.26 1.30
N ILE A 31 -9.62 -3.89 2.18
CA ILE A 31 -9.44 -2.54 2.70
C ILE A 31 -8.02 -2.07 2.42
N PHE A 32 -7.85 -1.01 1.64
CA PHE A 32 -6.56 -0.36 1.45
C PHE A 32 -6.29 0.68 2.54
N ILE A 33 -5.09 0.62 3.13
CA ILE A 33 -4.54 1.69 3.97
C ILE A 33 -3.59 2.52 3.11
N SER A 34 -4.04 3.73 2.76
CA SER A 34 -3.34 4.68 1.90
C SER A 34 -3.18 6.04 2.59
N VAL A 35 -2.86 6.03 3.87
CA VAL A 35 -2.61 7.24 4.66
C VAL A 35 -1.16 7.68 4.56
N HIS A 36 -0.89 8.95 4.85
CA HIS A 36 0.47 9.49 4.86
C HIS A 36 1.26 8.98 6.07
N THR A 37 2.57 8.77 5.87
CA THR A 37 3.54 8.36 6.91
C THR A 37 4.63 9.44 7.02
N PRO A 38 4.34 10.58 7.68
CA PRO A 38 5.28 11.70 7.70
C PRO A 38 6.57 11.33 8.42
N THR A 39 7.66 12.06 8.18
CA THR A 39 8.90 11.85 8.93
C THR A 39 8.72 12.31 10.38
N LYS A 40 9.21 11.52 11.34
CA LYS A 40 9.14 11.86 12.77
C LYS A 40 9.85 13.18 13.05
N SER A 41 9.16 14.08 13.74
CA SER A 41 9.68 15.39 14.17
C SER A 41 10.30 15.37 15.57
N TYR A 42 10.17 14.27 16.32
CA TYR A 42 10.73 14.13 17.67
C TYR A 42 11.05 12.67 18.03
N GLY A 43 11.88 12.48 19.06
CA GLY A 43 12.26 11.18 19.62
C GLY A 43 13.26 10.37 18.78
N PHE A 44 13.33 9.06 19.04
CA PHE A 44 14.21 8.17 18.28
C PHE A 44 13.82 8.16 16.79
N GLY A 45 14.82 8.34 15.92
CA GLY A 45 14.64 8.43 14.47
C GLY A 45 14.16 9.79 13.96
N THR A 46 14.24 10.86 14.77
CA THR A 46 13.89 12.23 14.31
C THR A 46 14.58 12.58 13.00
N GLY A 47 13.81 13.15 12.06
CA GLY A 47 14.27 13.58 10.74
C GLY A 47 14.57 12.45 9.76
N ARG A 48 14.36 11.18 10.13
CA ARG A 48 14.72 10.02 9.29
C ARG A 48 13.67 8.92 9.26
N ALA A 49 13.10 8.57 10.41
CA ALA A 49 12.13 7.49 10.53
C ALA A 49 10.73 7.94 10.10
N ALA A 50 9.99 7.04 9.47
CA ALA A 50 8.57 7.22 9.21
C ALA A 50 7.76 7.15 10.51
N ASP A 51 6.74 7.99 10.59
CA ASP A 51 5.75 8.01 11.65
C ASP A 51 4.56 7.16 11.24
N LEU A 52 4.37 6.03 11.94
CA LEU A 52 3.32 5.05 11.63
C LEU A 52 1.99 5.36 12.34
N ARG A 53 1.86 6.45 13.10
CA ARG A 53 0.66 6.74 13.90
C ARG A 53 -0.64 6.62 13.12
N TYR A 54 -0.70 7.16 11.89
CA TYR A 54 -1.90 7.10 11.07
C TYR A 54 -2.21 5.70 10.54
N VAL A 55 -1.17 4.93 10.21
CA VAL A 55 -1.31 3.53 9.79
C VAL A 55 -1.85 2.68 10.95
N GLU A 56 -1.30 2.88 12.15
CA GLU A 56 -1.74 2.21 13.36
C GLU A 56 -3.18 2.58 13.74
N GLU A 57 -3.54 3.86 13.63
CA GLU A 57 -4.89 4.34 13.89
C GLU A 57 -5.90 3.71 12.92
N ALA A 58 -5.59 3.69 11.62
CA ALA A 58 -6.41 3.00 10.62
C ALA A 58 -6.57 1.51 10.96
N ALA A 59 -5.49 0.82 11.33
CA ALA A 59 -5.54 -0.59 11.73
C ALA A 59 -6.41 -0.81 12.98
N ARG A 60 -6.35 0.09 13.98
CA ARG A 60 -7.21 0.02 15.17
C ARG A 60 -8.68 0.21 14.83
N GLN A 61 -9.01 1.17 13.95
CA GLN A 61 -10.37 1.38 13.48
C GLN A 61 -10.91 0.15 12.76
N ILE A 62 -10.12 -0.43 11.84
CA ILE A 62 -10.48 -1.67 11.13
C ILE A 62 -10.75 -2.80 12.13
N ALA A 63 -9.87 -3.01 13.12
CA ALA A 63 -10.03 -4.05 14.12
C ALA A 63 -11.31 -3.89 14.95
N HIS A 64 -11.59 -2.64 15.36
CA HIS A 64 -12.73 -2.32 16.22
C HIS A 64 -14.08 -2.48 15.51
N ILE A 65 -14.14 -2.15 14.22
CA ILE A 65 -15.38 -2.05 13.45
C ILE A 65 -15.72 -3.36 12.73
N SER A 66 -14.70 -4.10 12.27
CA SER A 66 -14.93 -5.28 11.41
C SER A 66 -15.60 -6.41 12.16
N LYS A 67 -16.70 -6.91 11.60
CA LYS A 67 -17.48 -8.06 12.12
C LYS A 67 -17.26 -9.35 11.33
N THR A 68 -16.56 -9.28 10.21
CA THR A 68 -16.27 -10.40 9.31
C THR A 68 -14.80 -10.36 8.89
N ASP A 69 -14.31 -11.47 8.36
CA ASP A 69 -12.92 -11.59 7.87
C ASP A 69 -12.62 -10.57 6.76
N LYS A 70 -11.46 -9.92 6.84
CA LYS A 70 -11.04 -8.89 5.88
C LYS A 70 -9.62 -9.14 5.35
N ILE A 71 -9.37 -8.69 4.12
CA ILE A 71 -8.01 -8.51 3.60
C ILE A 71 -7.64 -7.03 3.77
N VAL A 72 -6.57 -6.75 4.50
CA VAL A 72 -6.07 -5.39 4.72
C VAL A 72 -4.79 -5.22 3.90
N VAL A 73 -4.75 -4.22 3.04
CA VAL A 73 -3.65 -3.99 2.11
C VAL A 73 -2.97 -2.66 2.43
N GLU A 74 -1.71 -2.72 2.82
CA GLU A 74 -0.84 -1.57 2.98
C GLU A 74 -0.34 -1.13 1.59
N LYS A 75 -0.59 0.12 1.20
CA LYS A 75 -0.26 0.63 -0.15
C LYS A 75 0.81 1.73 -0.16
N SER A 76 1.13 2.30 1.00
CA SER A 76 1.89 3.54 1.11
C SER A 76 3.32 3.42 0.57
N THR A 77 3.92 4.58 0.32
CA THR A 77 5.22 4.71 -0.36
C THR A 77 6.42 4.31 0.50
N VAL A 78 6.24 4.17 1.81
CA VAL A 78 7.30 3.98 2.79
C VAL A 78 6.63 3.41 4.04
N PRO A 79 6.73 2.10 4.36
CA PRO A 79 7.84 1.79 5.27
C PRO A 79 8.28 0.31 5.35
N VAL A 80 9.49 0.13 5.87
CA VAL A 80 9.89 -1.12 6.53
C VAL A 80 8.97 -1.33 7.74
N LYS A 81 8.35 -2.51 7.89
CA LYS A 81 7.54 -2.95 9.05
C LYS A 81 6.12 -2.38 9.21
N ALA A 82 5.52 -1.70 8.23
CA ALA A 82 4.10 -1.29 8.39
C ALA A 82 3.20 -2.51 8.49
N CYS A 83 3.39 -3.50 7.61
CA CYS A 83 2.59 -4.72 7.65
C CYS A 83 2.75 -5.46 8.97
N GLU A 84 3.94 -5.47 9.58
CA GLU A 84 4.17 -6.06 10.90
C GLU A 84 3.37 -5.34 12.00
N SER A 85 3.37 -4.00 11.99
CA SER A 85 2.58 -3.19 12.93
C SER A 85 1.07 -3.40 12.75
N ILE A 86 0.59 -3.35 11.50
CA ILE A 86 -0.82 -3.60 11.16
C ILE A 86 -1.24 -4.99 11.65
N LYS A 87 -0.47 -6.05 11.33
CA LYS A 87 -0.75 -7.43 11.79
C LYS A 87 -0.85 -7.51 13.31
N THR A 88 0.08 -6.89 14.02
CA THR A 88 0.11 -6.89 15.48
C THR A 88 -1.16 -6.25 16.07
N ILE A 89 -1.55 -5.09 15.54
CA ILE A 89 -2.74 -4.36 15.99
C ILE A 89 -4.02 -5.16 15.70
N LEU A 90 -4.17 -5.63 14.46
CA LEU A 90 -5.34 -6.39 14.04
C LEU A 90 -5.47 -7.68 14.86
N LYS A 91 -4.37 -8.42 15.07
CA LYS A 91 -4.37 -9.66 15.85
C LYS A 91 -4.75 -9.44 17.31
N THR A 92 -4.28 -8.34 17.92
CA THR A 92 -4.49 -8.04 19.34
C THR A 92 -5.90 -7.52 19.62
N ASN A 93 -6.50 -6.80 18.67
CA ASN A 93 -7.78 -6.12 18.84
C ASN A 93 -8.95 -6.76 18.08
N LYS A 94 -8.78 -7.98 17.56
CA LYS A 94 -9.82 -8.65 16.76
C LYS A 94 -11.01 -9.10 17.60
N HIS A 95 -12.20 -8.98 17.02
CA HIS A 95 -13.39 -9.67 17.51
C HIS A 95 -13.23 -11.19 17.40
N ARG A 96 -13.90 -11.93 18.30
CA ARG A 96 -13.86 -13.39 18.30
C ARG A 96 -14.43 -13.93 16.99
N GLY A 97 -13.69 -14.81 16.33
CA GLY A 97 -14.10 -15.42 15.06
C GLY A 97 -13.76 -14.60 13.82
N VAL A 98 -13.19 -13.39 13.98
CA VAL A 98 -12.71 -12.58 12.85
C VAL A 98 -11.23 -12.85 12.60
N ASN A 99 -10.86 -12.97 11.33
CA ASN A 99 -9.50 -13.13 10.85
C ASN A 99 -9.14 -12.05 9.82
N TYR A 100 -7.87 -11.67 9.83
CA TYR A 100 -7.33 -10.68 8.92
C TYR A 100 -6.17 -11.27 8.16
N GLN A 101 -6.11 -11.01 6.86
CA GLN A 101 -4.92 -11.21 6.05
C GLN A 101 -4.33 -9.84 5.72
N VAL A 102 -3.03 -9.66 5.96
CA VAL A 102 -2.36 -8.38 5.72
C VAL A 102 -1.41 -8.53 4.55
N LEU A 103 -1.60 -7.70 3.53
CA LEU A 103 -0.79 -7.65 2.33
C LEU A 103 -0.03 -6.34 2.25
N SER A 104 1.16 -6.37 1.66
CA SER A 104 1.89 -5.18 1.19
C SER A 104 1.64 -5.05 -0.32
N ASN A 105 1.26 -3.88 -0.80
CA ASN A 105 1.06 -3.61 -2.21
C ASN A 105 1.54 -2.19 -2.54
N PRO A 106 2.87 -1.98 -2.53
CA PRO A 106 3.45 -0.66 -2.70
C PRO A 106 3.08 -0.07 -4.06
N GLU A 107 2.87 1.24 -4.09
CA GLU A 107 2.65 1.95 -5.35
C GLU A 107 3.97 2.37 -6.03
N PHE A 108 3.98 2.40 -7.37
CA PHE A 108 5.11 2.86 -8.18
C PHE A 108 4.67 3.97 -9.13
N LEU A 109 4.01 4.99 -8.58
CA LEU A 109 3.51 6.13 -9.34
C LEU A 109 4.50 7.28 -9.30
N ALA A 110 4.59 8.04 -10.38
CA ALA A 110 5.23 9.35 -10.39
C ALA A 110 4.18 10.47 -10.51
N GLU A 111 4.45 11.58 -9.82
CA GLU A 111 3.60 12.76 -9.92
C GLU A 111 3.64 13.29 -11.37
N GLY A 112 2.47 13.61 -11.93
CA GLY A 112 2.33 13.99 -13.33
C GLY A 112 2.05 12.84 -14.31
N SER A 113 2.38 11.59 -13.98
CA SER A 113 2.09 10.40 -14.81
C SER A 113 1.19 9.35 -14.14
N ALA A 114 0.73 9.59 -12.91
CA ALA A 114 -0.01 8.62 -12.09
C ALA A 114 -1.10 7.81 -12.80
N ILE A 115 -1.94 8.42 -13.65
CA ILE A 115 -2.99 7.67 -14.40
C ILE A 115 -2.37 6.69 -15.40
N HIS A 116 -1.37 7.11 -16.15
CA HIS A 116 -0.65 6.24 -17.07
C HIS A 116 0.01 5.09 -16.29
N ASP A 117 0.69 5.40 -15.19
CA ASP A 117 1.41 4.42 -14.37
C ASP A 117 0.45 3.40 -13.70
N LEU A 118 -0.79 3.79 -13.39
CA LEU A 118 -1.83 2.90 -12.88
C LEU A 118 -2.43 1.98 -13.95
N LEU A 119 -2.62 2.49 -15.18
CA LEU A 119 -3.24 1.76 -16.28
C LEU A 119 -2.25 0.82 -16.99
N ALA A 120 -0.98 1.21 -17.06
CA ALA A 120 0.07 0.47 -17.73
C ALA A 120 1.33 0.36 -16.86
N PRO A 121 1.25 -0.26 -15.67
CA PRO A 121 2.41 -0.37 -14.78
C PRO A 121 3.51 -1.22 -15.43
N ASP A 122 4.76 -0.93 -15.07
CA ASP A 122 5.90 -1.82 -15.37
C ASP A 122 5.72 -3.16 -14.64
N ARG A 123 5.29 -3.10 -13.37
CA ARG A 123 4.97 -4.23 -12.51
C ARG A 123 4.00 -3.82 -11.40
N VAL A 124 3.22 -4.78 -10.93
CA VAL A 124 2.49 -4.73 -9.66
C VAL A 124 3.20 -5.66 -8.68
N LEU A 125 3.51 -5.18 -7.48
CA LEU A 125 4.15 -5.99 -6.43
C LEU A 125 3.16 -6.27 -5.31
N ILE A 126 3.00 -7.53 -4.94
CA ILE A 126 2.11 -7.97 -3.85
C ILE A 126 2.91 -8.85 -2.88
N GLY A 127 3.05 -8.39 -1.65
CA GLY A 127 3.61 -9.13 -0.53
C GLY A 127 2.51 -9.73 0.35
N GLY A 128 2.62 -10.99 0.76
CA GLY A 128 1.72 -11.60 1.76
C GLY A 128 2.45 -12.57 2.70
N ASP A 129 1.72 -13.28 3.55
CA ASP A 129 2.29 -14.35 4.36
C ASP A 129 2.39 -15.66 3.58
N GLU A 130 3.44 -16.44 3.85
CA GLU A 130 3.69 -17.76 3.24
C GLU A 130 2.85 -18.85 3.94
N THR A 131 1.55 -18.57 4.08
CA THR A 131 0.53 -19.49 4.61
C THR A 131 -0.53 -19.76 3.53
N VAL A 132 -1.42 -20.72 3.79
CA VAL A 132 -2.53 -21.03 2.88
C VAL A 132 -3.46 -19.83 2.75
N GLU A 133 -3.81 -19.19 3.88
CA GLU A 133 -4.69 -18.04 3.93
C GLU A 133 -4.04 -16.80 3.30
N GLY A 134 -2.73 -16.59 3.54
CA GLY A 134 -1.97 -15.51 2.93
C GLY A 134 -1.90 -15.66 1.41
N SER A 135 -1.66 -16.87 0.92
CA SER A 135 -1.66 -17.19 -0.52
C SER A 135 -3.03 -16.96 -1.17
N LEU A 136 -4.13 -17.27 -0.47
CA LEU A 136 -5.48 -16.99 -0.94
C LEU A 136 -5.77 -15.48 -0.99
N ALA A 137 -5.29 -14.72 -0.01
CA ALA A 137 -5.41 -13.27 -0.02
C ALA A 137 -4.62 -12.62 -1.16
N ILE A 138 -3.38 -13.07 -1.41
CA ILE A 138 -2.59 -12.65 -2.57
C ILE A 138 -3.37 -12.91 -3.86
N LYS A 139 -3.89 -14.13 -4.06
CA LYS A 139 -4.67 -14.48 -5.27
C LYS A 139 -5.88 -13.58 -5.47
N LYS A 140 -6.61 -13.23 -4.40
CA LYS A 140 -7.76 -12.31 -4.47
C LYS A 140 -7.33 -10.90 -4.93
N LEU A 141 -6.23 -10.38 -4.40
CA LEU A 141 -5.71 -9.08 -4.83
C LEU A 141 -5.14 -9.13 -6.26
N SER A 142 -4.42 -10.19 -6.63
CA SER A 142 -3.94 -10.41 -8.00
C SER A 142 -5.09 -10.43 -8.99
N TRP A 143 -6.18 -11.15 -8.68
CA TRP A 143 -7.37 -11.21 -9.53
C TRP A 143 -7.97 -9.82 -9.82
N ILE A 144 -7.95 -8.90 -8.85
CA ILE A 144 -8.37 -7.50 -9.08
C ILE A 144 -7.48 -6.86 -10.16
N TYR A 145 -6.16 -6.93 -10.00
CA TYR A 145 -5.22 -6.35 -10.97
C TYR A 145 -5.27 -7.02 -12.35
N GLU A 146 -5.53 -8.33 -12.42
CA GLU A 146 -5.61 -9.10 -13.68
C GLU A 146 -6.73 -8.61 -14.63
N HIS A 147 -7.65 -7.76 -14.17
CA HIS A 147 -8.66 -7.13 -15.04
C HIS A 147 -8.07 -6.18 -16.08
N TRP A 148 -6.88 -5.62 -15.83
CA TRP A 148 -6.21 -4.71 -16.78
C TRP A 148 -4.68 -4.88 -16.84
N VAL A 149 -4.07 -5.52 -15.85
CA VAL A 149 -2.62 -5.78 -15.82
C VAL A 149 -2.35 -7.23 -16.25
N PRO A 150 -1.48 -7.46 -17.24
CA PRO A 150 -1.04 -8.80 -17.60
C PRO A 150 -0.42 -9.54 -16.42
N LYS A 151 -0.74 -10.84 -16.28
CA LYS A 151 -0.34 -11.65 -15.11
C LYS A 151 1.17 -11.71 -14.92
N GLU A 152 1.94 -11.73 -16.00
CA GLU A 152 3.41 -11.71 -16.00
C GLU A 152 4.01 -10.43 -15.38
N LYS A 153 3.23 -9.35 -15.29
CA LYS A 153 3.61 -8.10 -14.62
C LYS A 153 3.21 -8.08 -13.15
N ILE A 154 2.52 -9.09 -12.64
CA ILE A 154 2.11 -9.19 -11.23
C ILE A 154 3.11 -10.08 -10.50
N LEU A 155 3.97 -9.45 -9.70
CA LEU A 155 4.99 -10.11 -8.90
C LEU A 155 4.45 -10.34 -7.48
N THR A 156 4.52 -11.59 -7.02
CA THR A 156 4.10 -11.98 -5.68
C THR A 156 5.29 -12.42 -4.85
N THR A 157 5.35 -12.00 -3.59
CA THR A 157 6.45 -12.30 -2.66
C THR A 157 5.93 -12.31 -1.22
N ASN A 158 6.81 -12.51 -0.23
CA ASN A 158 6.47 -12.25 1.16
C ASN A 158 6.38 -10.73 1.47
N THR A 159 5.68 -10.38 2.56
CA THR A 159 5.47 -8.98 2.98
C THR A 159 6.78 -8.18 3.12
N TRP A 160 7.80 -8.74 3.75
CA TRP A 160 9.08 -8.07 3.99
C TRP A 160 9.81 -7.70 2.69
N SER A 161 9.91 -8.66 1.77
CA SER A 161 10.52 -8.44 0.46
C SER A 161 9.77 -7.39 -0.35
N SER A 162 8.44 -7.31 -0.23
CA SER A 162 7.63 -6.29 -0.90
C SER A 162 7.96 -4.89 -0.39
N GLU A 163 7.92 -4.68 0.92
CA GLU A 163 8.25 -3.40 1.57
C GLU A 163 9.70 -2.96 1.24
N LEU A 164 10.66 -3.88 1.35
CA LEU A 164 12.07 -3.60 1.08
C LEU A 164 12.31 -3.25 -0.39
N SER A 165 11.67 -3.97 -1.33
CA SER A 165 11.82 -3.72 -2.76
C SER A 165 11.41 -2.29 -3.14
N LYS A 166 10.36 -1.77 -2.51
CA LYS A 166 9.92 -0.38 -2.75
C LYS A 166 10.97 0.64 -2.29
N LEU A 167 11.56 0.43 -1.12
CA LEU A 167 12.61 1.31 -0.59
C LEU A 167 13.85 1.29 -1.46
N VAL A 168 14.30 0.10 -1.86
CA VAL A 168 15.48 -0.06 -2.71
C VAL A 168 15.23 0.57 -4.08
N ALA A 169 14.06 0.37 -4.69
CA ALA A 169 13.73 1.00 -5.98
C ALA A 169 13.82 2.53 -5.92
N ASN A 170 13.24 3.14 -4.88
CA ASN A 170 13.30 4.60 -4.69
C ASN A 170 14.74 5.07 -4.43
N ALA A 171 15.52 4.33 -3.64
CA ALA A 171 16.92 4.65 -3.37
C ALA A 171 17.78 4.60 -4.64
N PHE A 172 17.59 3.61 -5.51
CA PHE A 172 18.29 3.51 -6.78
C PHE A 172 17.94 4.66 -7.74
N LEU A 173 16.68 5.09 -7.79
CA LEU A 173 16.28 6.26 -8.58
C LEU A 173 16.96 7.54 -8.08
N ALA A 174 16.95 7.77 -6.76
CA ALA A 174 17.63 8.90 -6.15
C ALA A 174 19.15 8.86 -6.38
N GLN A 175 19.77 7.67 -6.27
CA GLN A 175 21.20 7.48 -6.51
C GLN A 175 21.61 7.90 -7.92
N ARG A 176 20.83 7.54 -8.96
CA ARG A 176 21.13 7.91 -10.35
C ARG A 176 21.16 9.42 -10.56
N ILE A 177 20.22 10.14 -9.94
CA ILE A 177 20.16 11.61 -9.99
C ILE A 177 21.39 12.20 -9.29
N SER A 178 21.71 11.71 -8.09
CA SER A 178 22.91 12.17 -7.37
C SER A 178 24.20 11.90 -8.14
N SER A 179 24.33 10.72 -8.78
CA SER A 179 25.50 10.38 -9.58
C SER A 179 25.72 11.33 -10.74
N ILE A 180 24.68 11.67 -11.51
CA ILE A 180 24.84 12.59 -12.65
C ILE A 180 25.14 14.02 -12.19
N ASN A 181 24.57 14.46 -11.07
CA ASN A 181 24.87 15.77 -10.48
C ASN A 181 26.34 15.87 -10.05
N THR A 182 26.92 14.81 -9.49
CA THR A 182 28.35 14.77 -9.16
C THR A 182 29.23 14.91 -10.40
N ILE A 183 28.89 14.23 -11.51
CA ILE A 183 29.65 14.36 -12.76
C ILE A 183 29.52 15.77 -13.35
N SER A 184 28.34 16.39 -13.26
CA SER A 184 28.15 17.78 -13.72
C SER A 184 29.12 18.74 -13.05
N ALA A 185 29.35 18.60 -11.74
CA ALA A 185 30.29 19.43 -11.00
C ALA A 185 31.77 19.17 -11.36
N VAL A 186 32.10 18.00 -11.93
CA VAL A 186 33.45 17.71 -12.47
C VAL A 186 33.63 18.30 -13.86
N CYS A 187 32.54 18.47 -14.62
CA CYS A 187 32.57 19.08 -15.93
C CYS A 187 32.72 20.62 -15.88
N GLU A 188 32.32 21.25 -14.78
CA GLU A 188 32.56 22.68 -14.48
C GLU A 188 33.99 22.93 -14.01
#